data_AF-A0A1S3Q7F5-F1
#
_entry.id   AF-A0A1S3Q7F5-F1
#
_cell.length_a   1.000
_cell.length_b   1.000
_cell.length_c   1.000
_cell.angle_alpha   90.00
_cell.angle_beta   90.00
_cell.angle_gamma   90.00
#
_symmetry.space_group_name_H-M   'P 1'
#
loop_
_entity.id
_entity.type
_entity.pdbx_description
1 polymer ?
#
loop_
_entity_poly.entity_id
_entity_poly.type
_entity_poly.pdbx_seq_one_letter_code
_entity_poly.pdbx_strand_id
1 'polypeptide(L)'
;MSYPGYPPSGGYAPQPGAYPPQAGGYPPQAGGYPPQAGGYPPQAGGYPPQAGGYPSQQAGGYPPQAGGYPSQQAGGYPQPGGGFPQGGGFPPQAGGYPSMPPAQGGWGGAPAGGMPGGGMPQGYPGGPAPGQPQGYPGGPAPGQPQGYPGGPAPGQQPMPGYPGGAPAPNPSMPGYGGGVPATPYSPAINRGYRGVIKDYPGADPLRDVEVLRKAMKGFGTDEAAIIEILGSRSNKQRVPMVAAYKTTYGKDLFHDLKSELTGNFEKLAIAMLQTPTRFDASQLKEAIVGAGTDEACLIEILSSRSNAEIREINQIYKNEYGKKLEDAIINDTSGHFRRLLVSLCQGNRDEREQVDINMAKQDAQKLYAAGENKVGTDESQFNAIMCSRSKPHLRAVFNEYQQMSGRDIVKSICREMSGNVEDGMVAVVKCIRNTPEYFAERLHKSMAGAGTKDRTLIRVMVTRSEVDMLDIREAYQKAYGKSLYTAISGDTSGDYKKLLLKLCGGSD
;
A
#
# COMPACT_ATOMS: atom_id res chain seq x y z
N MET A 1 61.67 -20.83 53.96
CA MET A 1 62.99 -21.10 53.36
C MET A 1 62.95 -20.66 51.89
N SER A 2 64.00 -19.96 51.43
CA SER A 2 64.41 -19.76 50.01
C SER A 2 63.51 -18.98 49.02
N TYR A 3 63.89 -17.71 48.77
CA TYR A 3 63.96 -17.03 47.43
C TYR A 3 65.21 -17.57 46.64
N PRO A 4 65.55 -17.23 45.35
CA PRO A 4 65.19 -16.10 44.45
C PRO A 4 64.77 -16.53 42.99
N GLY A 5 64.73 -15.73 41.91
CA GLY A 5 64.65 -14.25 41.72
C GLY A 5 65.52 -13.62 40.58
N TYR A 6 64.89 -13.12 39.49
CA TYR A 6 65.42 -12.18 38.43
C TYR A 6 66.56 -12.69 37.46
N PRO A 7 66.92 -12.01 36.32
CA PRO A 7 66.12 -11.60 35.13
C PRO A 7 66.83 -11.83 33.72
N PRO A 8 66.82 -10.96 32.66
CA PRO A 8 66.52 -11.36 31.26
C PRO A 8 67.66 -11.29 30.20
N SER A 9 67.43 -11.68 28.93
CA SER A 9 68.06 -11.09 27.71
C SER A 9 67.59 -11.68 26.35
N GLY A 10 67.51 -10.83 25.29
CA GLY A 10 67.48 -11.15 23.84
C GLY A 10 66.24 -11.88 23.25
N GLY A 11 65.71 -11.62 22.04
CA GLY A 11 66.02 -10.66 20.98
C GLY A 11 66.38 -11.30 19.63
N TYR A 12 65.46 -11.31 18.63
CA TYR A 12 65.67 -11.24 17.16
C TYR A 12 64.33 -11.41 16.37
N ALA A 13 64.30 -11.09 15.07
CA ALA A 13 63.10 -10.77 14.28
C ALA A 13 62.63 -11.87 13.28
N PRO A 14 61.39 -11.80 12.73
CA PRO A 14 60.89 -12.74 11.70
C PRO A 14 60.56 -12.11 10.33
N GLN A 15 60.89 -12.81 9.22
CA GLN A 15 60.37 -12.67 7.82
C GLN A 15 61.14 -13.66 6.89
N PRO A 16 60.69 -14.02 5.67
CA PRO A 16 59.45 -14.74 5.31
C PRO A 16 59.72 -15.95 4.35
N GLY A 17 58.70 -16.77 4.01
CA GLY A 17 58.82 -17.87 3.02
C GLY A 17 57.48 -18.55 2.69
N ALA A 18 57.31 -19.13 1.49
CA ALA A 18 55.98 -19.37 0.89
C ALA A 18 55.76 -20.73 0.18
N TYR A 19 54.49 -20.98 -0.21
CA TYR A 19 53.97 -21.92 -1.24
C TYR A 19 53.69 -23.41 -0.85
N PRO A 20 52.83 -24.16 -1.61
CA PRO A 20 51.70 -24.93 -1.03
C PRO A 20 51.70 -26.44 -1.36
N PRO A 21 50.71 -27.23 -0.88
CA PRO A 21 50.55 -28.64 -1.27
C PRO A 21 49.41 -28.90 -2.27
N GLN A 22 49.61 -29.87 -3.17
CA GLN A 22 48.54 -30.49 -3.97
C GLN A 22 48.80 -32.01 -4.18
N ALA A 23 47.74 -32.81 -4.01
CA ALA A 23 47.44 -34.16 -4.56
C ALA A 23 48.42 -35.36 -4.42
N GLY A 24 47.87 -36.51 -3.97
CA GLY A 24 48.37 -37.86 -4.29
C GLY A 24 47.83 -39.00 -3.40
N GLY A 25 47.18 -40.04 -3.98
CA GLY A 25 46.95 -41.35 -3.33
C GLY A 25 45.55 -41.99 -3.47
N TYR A 26 45.47 -43.14 -4.16
CA TYR A 26 44.33 -44.10 -4.30
C TYR A 26 44.76 -45.49 -3.74
N PRO A 27 43.94 -46.59 -3.72
CA PRO A 27 42.47 -46.79 -3.74
C PRO A 27 42.00 -47.75 -2.58
N PRO A 28 40.75 -48.30 -2.59
CA PRO A 28 40.62 -49.72 -2.99
C PRO A 28 39.34 -50.13 -3.80
N GLN A 29 39.37 -51.34 -4.36
CA GLN A 29 38.30 -52.10 -5.05
C GLN A 29 37.31 -52.78 -4.06
N ALA A 30 36.20 -53.44 -4.43
CA ALA A 30 35.22 -53.36 -5.53
C ALA A 30 34.09 -54.40 -5.26
N GLY A 31 32.84 -54.19 -5.71
CA GLY A 31 31.80 -55.24 -5.70
C GLY A 31 30.36 -54.76 -5.79
N GLY A 32 29.60 -55.23 -6.79
CA GLY A 32 28.14 -55.00 -6.94
C GLY A 32 27.72 -54.73 -8.40
N TYR A 33 26.88 -55.60 -8.98
CA TYR A 33 26.43 -55.54 -10.38
C TYR A 33 25.26 -54.54 -10.60
N PRO A 34 25.10 -53.97 -11.82
CA PRO A 34 23.96 -53.14 -12.18
C PRO A 34 22.74 -53.96 -12.65
N PRO A 35 21.49 -53.50 -12.43
CA PRO A 35 20.29 -54.13 -12.99
C PRO A 35 20.12 -53.81 -14.47
N GLN A 36 19.65 -54.79 -15.24
CA GLN A 36 19.38 -54.67 -16.69
C GLN A 36 18.12 -53.85 -16.99
N ALA A 37 18.14 -53.12 -18.10
CA ALA A 37 16.93 -52.59 -18.74
C ALA A 37 16.46 -53.57 -19.83
N GLY A 38 15.18 -53.95 -19.81
CA GLY A 38 14.58 -54.84 -20.80
C GLY A 38 13.06 -54.72 -20.84
N GLY A 39 12.53 -54.17 -21.94
CA GLY A 39 11.10 -54.02 -22.20
C GLY A 39 10.89 -53.40 -23.59
N TYR A 40 10.23 -54.14 -24.49
CA TYR A 40 10.16 -53.81 -25.93
C TYR A 40 9.12 -52.71 -26.26
N PRO A 41 9.29 -52.00 -27.40
CA PRO A 41 8.38 -50.94 -27.84
C PRO A 41 7.22 -51.45 -28.73
N PRO A 42 6.05 -50.79 -28.74
CA PRO A 42 5.05 -50.93 -29.80
C PRO A 42 5.40 -50.07 -31.03
N GLN A 43 5.18 -50.61 -32.23
CA GLN A 43 5.44 -49.93 -33.52
C GLN A 43 4.34 -48.93 -33.92
N ALA A 44 4.70 -48.06 -34.88
CA ALA A 44 3.86 -46.99 -35.42
C ALA A 44 2.80 -47.45 -36.43
N GLY A 45 1.73 -46.67 -36.56
CA GLY A 45 0.77 -46.75 -37.66
C GLY A 45 -0.29 -45.65 -37.57
N GLY A 46 -0.43 -44.82 -38.61
CA GLY A 46 -1.48 -43.79 -38.72
C GLY A 46 -1.00 -42.46 -39.29
N TYR A 47 -1.45 -42.12 -40.50
CA TYR A 47 -1.08 -40.89 -41.23
C TYR A 47 -1.79 -39.64 -40.69
N PRO A 48 -1.19 -38.44 -40.82
CA PRO A 48 -1.87 -37.16 -40.59
C PRO A 48 -2.64 -36.69 -41.83
N PRO A 49 -3.88 -36.18 -41.71
CA PRO A 49 -4.52 -35.42 -42.78
C PRO A 49 -3.97 -33.98 -42.82
N GLN A 50 -3.59 -33.52 -44.02
CA GLN A 50 -3.16 -32.14 -44.29
C GLN A 50 -4.34 -31.16 -44.29
N ALA A 51 -4.02 -29.88 -44.14
CA ALA A 51 -4.94 -28.77 -44.37
C ALA A 51 -5.20 -28.53 -45.88
N GLY A 52 -6.41 -28.08 -46.22
CA GLY A 52 -6.69 -27.47 -47.52
C GLY A 52 -8.17 -27.36 -47.90
N GLY A 53 -8.60 -26.17 -48.36
CA GLY A 53 -9.74 -26.03 -49.28
C GLY A 53 -11.06 -25.45 -48.73
N TYR A 54 -11.30 -24.17 -49.04
CA TYR A 54 -12.61 -23.68 -49.51
C TYR A 54 -12.62 -23.83 -51.06
N PRO A 55 -13.77 -24.06 -51.77
CA PRO A 55 -14.81 -23.02 -51.92
C PRO A 55 -16.27 -23.45 -52.23
N SER A 56 -17.13 -22.40 -52.29
CA SER A 56 -18.31 -22.19 -53.18
C SER A 56 -19.65 -22.93 -53.01
N GLN A 57 -20.65 -22.15 -52.54
CA GLN A 57 -21.93 -21.77 -53.18
C GLN A 57 -23.08 -22.77 -53.49
N GLN A 58 -24.27 -22.32 -52.99
CA GLN A 58 -25.59 -22.22 -53.65
C GLN A 58 -26.73 -23.25 -53.47
N ALA A 59 -27.91 -22.65 -53.23
CA ALA A 59 -29.28 -23.02 -53.64
C ALA A 59 -30.15 -24.02 -52.81
N GLY A 60 -31.16 -23.45 -52.11
CA GLY A 60 -32.58 -23.71 -52.42
C GLY A 60 -33.43 -24.58 -51.47
N GLY A 61 -34.65 -24.10 -51.13
CA GLY A 61 -35.80 -24.96 -50.79
C GLY A 61 -36.45 -24.85 -49.39
N TYR A 62 -37.52 -24.06 -49.29
CA TYR A 62 -38.61 -24.12 -48.25
C TYR A 62 -39.75 -25.09 -48.73
N PRO A 63 -40.93 -25.32 -48.08
CA PRO A 63 -41.55 -24.88 -46.78
C PRO A 63 -42.16 -26.11 -45.98
N PRO A 64 -43.25 -26.08 -45.13
CA PRO A 64 -44.10 -24.98 -44.60
C PRO A 64 -44.57 -24.98 -43.10
N GLN A 65 -44.76 -23.74 -42.61
CA GLN A 65 -45.87 -23.13 -41.81
C GLN A 65 -46.71 -23.86 -40.73
N ALA A 66 -46.85 -23.17 -39.58
CA ALA A 66 -48.02 -22.36 -39.13
C ALA A 66 -47.50 -21.32 -38.09
N GLY A 67 -47.91 -20.05 -37.90
CA GLY A 67 -49.14 -19.28 -38.16
C GLY A 67 -49.67 -18.76 -36.80
N GLY A 68 -49.99 -17.49 -36.50
CA GLY A 68 -49.93 -16.19 -37.20
C GLY A 68 -50.14 -14.99 -36.22
N TYR A 69 -49.94 -13.75 -36.68
CA TYR A 69 -50.06 -12.44 -35.97
C TYR A 69 -51.54 -11.92 -35.92
N PRO A 70 -51.95 -10.66 -35.49
CA PRO A 70 -51.17 -9.41 -35.24
C PRO A 70 -51.63 -8.36 -34.16
N SER A 71 -50.73 -7.39 -33.88
CA SER A 71 -50.93 -5.90 -33.70
C SER A 71 -51.88 -5.29 -32.63
N GLN A 72 -51.80 -4.02 -32.20
CA GLN A 72 -50.80 -2.95 -31.99
C GLN A 72 -51.56 -1.76 -31.34
N GLN A 73 -50.97 -1.18 -30.28
CA GLN A 73 -50.88 0.27 -29.97
C GLN A 73 -52.14 1.19 -29.79
N ALA A 74 -52.53 1.41 -28.52
CA ALA A 74 -53.25 2.60 -27.96
C ALA A 74 -53.20 2.58 -26.39
N GLY A 75 -53.46 3.64 -25.61
CA GLY A 75 -53.54 5.09 -25.94
C GLY A 75 -54.37 5.97 -24.97
N GLY A 76 -53.80 6.50 -23.87
CA GLY A 76 -54.38 7.60 -23.04
C GLY A 76 -54.96 7.25 -21.64
N TYR A 77 -54.90 8.20 -20.70
CA TYR A 77 -55.48 8.15 -19.33
C TYR A 77 -56.98 8.53 -19.31
N PRO A 78 -57.78 8.13 -18.29
CA PRO A 78 -58.05 9.06 -17.16
C PRO A 78 -58.29 8.44 -15.75
N GLN A 79 -58.30 9.31 -14.73
CA GLN A 79 -58.81 9.15 -13.34
C GLN A 79 -60.12 9.98 -13.20
N PRO A 80 -60.85 10.06 -12.06
CA PRO A 80 -60.96 9.18 -10.87
C PRO A 80 -62.44 8.79 -10.54
N GLY A 81 -62.68 7.96 -9.50
CA GLY A 81 -64.04 7.74 -8.94
C GLY A 81 -64.03 6.85 -7.68
N GLY A 82 -64.77 7.22 -6.62
CA GLY A 82 -64.68 6.59 -5.29
C GLY A 82 -65.96 5.92 -4.77
N GLY A 83 -65.90 5.36 -3.55
CA GLY A 83 -67.06 4.84 -2.79
C GLY A 83 -66.72 3.82 -1.69
N PHE A 84 -67.02 4.15 -0.43
CA PHE A 84 -66.98 3.23 0.74
C PHE A 84 -68.36 2.58 0.99
N PRO A 85 -68.49 1.56 1.86
CA PRO A 85 -68.87 1.83 3.26
C PRO A 85 -68.30 0.89 4.36
N GLN A 86 -68.09 1.46 5.57
CA GLN A 86 -68.35 0.99 6.97
C GLN A 86 -68.07 -0.47 7.44
N GLY A 87 -67.66 -0.74 8.69
CA GLY A 87 -67.31 0.13 9.82
C GLY A 87 -67.25 -0.59 11.21
N GLY A 88 -66.67 0.07 12.24
CA GLY A 88 -66.72 -0.31 13.67
C GLY A 88 -65.53 -1.12 14.22
N GLY A 89 -64.89 -0.79 15.37
CA GLY A 89 -65.06 0.36 16.27
C GLY A 89 -63.96 0.48 17.36
N PHE A 90 -63.74 1.70 17.86
CA PHE A 90 -62.95 2.11 19.06
C PHE A 90 -63.91 2.21 20.29
N PRO A 91 -63.53 2.55 21.57
CA PRO A 91 -62.54 3.57 22.04
C PRO A 91 -61.95 3.26 23.46
N PRO A 92 -61.60 4.20 24.38
CA PRO A 92 -61.32 5.66 24.29
C PRO A 92 -60.01 6.15 24.98
N GLN A 93 -59.74 7.45 24.84
CA GLN A 93 -58.75 8.23 25.61
C GLN A 93 -59.39 9.56 26.05
N ALA A 94 -59.12 10.02 27.29
CA ALA A 94 -59.35 11.38 27.82
C ALA A 94 -58.65 11.50 29.21
N GLY A 95 -58.13 12.62 29.69
CA GLY A 95 -57.91 13.97 29.13
C GLY A 95 -57.58 14.98 30.27
N GLY A 96 -56.98 16.14 29.97
CA GLY A 96 -56.99 17.35 30.84
C GLY A 96 -55.70 17.77 31.57
N TYR A 97 -55.37 19.07 31.47
CA TYR A 97 -54.43 19.82 32.31
C TYR A 97 -55.19 20.70 33.33
N PRO A 98 -54.52 21.23 34.38
CA PRO A 98 -54.60 22.69 34.62
C PRO A 98 -53.27 23.36 35.07
N SER A 99 -53.35 24.65 35.43
CA SER A 99 -52.29 25.68 35.37
C SER A 99 -51.61 26.15 36.69
N MET A 100 -50.49 26.87 36.55
CA MET A 100 -49.75 27.73 37.53
C MET A 100 -50.61 28.86 38.18
N PRO A 101 -50.18 29.65 39.23
CA PRO A 101 -48.82 30.25 39.51
C PRO A 101 -48.48 30.52 41.03
N PRO A 102 -47.64 31.50 41.50
CA PRO A 102 -46.37 32.15 41.02
C PRO A 102 -45.19 32.29 42.07
N ALA A 103 -44.00 32.70 41.56
CA ALA A 103 -42.90 33.50 42.20
C ALA A 103 -42.11 32.93 43.44
N GLN A 104 -40.78 33.11 43.63
CA GLN A 104 -39.99 34.35 43.65
C GLN A 104 -38.44 34.09 43.72
N GLY A 105 -37.62 34.85 42.97
CA GLY A 105 -36.16 35.08 43.19
C GLY A 105 -35.18 33.92 42.93
N GLY A 106 -33.91 34.11 42.54
CA GLY A 106 -33.16 35.33 42.18
C GLY A 106 -31.79 35.41 42.89
N TRP A 107 -30.69 35.60 42.12
CA TRP A 107 -29.29 35.84 42.57
C TRP A 107 -28.58 34.63 43.24
N GLY A 108 -27.25 34.45 43.17
CA GLY A 108 -26.20 35.20 42.48
C GLY A 108 -25.04 35.60 43.41
N GLY A 109 -23.80 35.25 43.06
CA GLY A 109 -22.58 35.82 43.66
C GLY A 109 -21.80 34.96 44.65
N ALA A 110 -20.46 35.12 44.64
CA ALA A 110 -19.54 34.66 45.68
C ALA A 110 -19.60 35.58 46.91
N PRO A 111 -18.89 35.24 48.00
CA PRO A 111 -17.80 36.15 48.41
C PRO A 111 -16.56 35.46 49.00
N ALA A 112 -15.53 36.26 49.26
CA ALA A 112 -14.26 35.87 49.87
C ALA A 112 -14.10 36.39 51.31
N GLY A 113 -13.18 35.78 52.06
CA GLY A 113 -12.40 36.45 53.11
C GLY A 113 -12.77 36.18 54.58
N GLY A 114 -11.75 35.88 55.41
CA GLY A 114 -11.84 35.89 56.88
C GLY A 114 -11.01 34.80 57.58
N MET A 115 -9.88 35.16 58.21
CA MET A 115 -9.11 34.29 59.12
C MET A 115 -9.66 34.36 60.57
N PRO A 116 -9.21 33.50 61.51
CA PRO A 116 -8.09 33.95 62.38
C PRO A 116 -7.12 32.86 62.92
N GLY A 117 -5.84 33.24 63.04
CA GLY A 117 -5.09 33.19 64.32
C GLY A 117 -4.35 31.93 64.84
N GLY A 118 -3.00 31.95 64.77
CA GLY A 118 -2.06 31.28 65.71
C GLY A 118 -1.59 29.85 65.34
N GLY A 119 -0.30 29.47 65.47
CA GLY A 119 0.93 30.19 65.84
C GLY A 119 2.21 29.35 65.52
N MET A 120 3.39 29.97 65.46
CA MET A 120 4.71 29.33 65.15
C MET A 120 5.49 28.97 66.45
N PRO A 121 6.72 28.37 66.44
CA PRO A 121 7.99 28.79 65.78
C PRO A 121 8.67 27.63 64.98
N GLN A 122 9.83 27.67 64.29
CA GLN A 122 10.81 28.65 63.74
C GLN A 122 11.71 27.91 62.69
N GLY A 123 12.81 28.48 62.14
CA GLY A 123 13.93 27.60 61.68
C GLY A 123 14.95 27.96 60.57
N TYR A 124 15.01 29.16 59.96
CA TYR A 124 16.20 29.71 59.21
C TYR A 124 16.71 28.99 57.88
N PRO A 125 17.51 29.63 56.98
CA PRO A 125 17.11 29.78 55.55
C PRO A 125 18.21 29.74 54.44
N GLY A 126 17.81 29.99 53.17
CA GLY A 126 18.64 30.40 52.00
C GLY A 126 18.34 29.58 50.72
N GLY A 127 18.30 30.10 49.48
CA GLY A 127 18.44 31.46 48.89
C GLY A 127 17.88 31.48 47.43
N PRO A 128 17.88 32.62 46.68
CA PRO A 128 17.02 32.81 45.48
C PRO A 128 17.70 32.67 44.09
N ALA A 129 16.88 32.70 43.02
CA ALA A 129 17.27 32.48 41.60
C ALA A 129 17.12 33.73 40.67
N PRO A 130 17.80 33.78 39.50
CA PRO A 130 17.64 34.78 38.43
C PRO A 130 16.90 34.22 37.17
N GLY A 131 16.43 34.97 36.17
CA GLY A 131 16.41 36.43 35.94
C GLY A 131 16.62 36.79 34.45
N GLN A 132 15.65 37.43 33.77
CA GLN A 132 15.75 37.94 32.38
C GLN A 132 16.13 39.44 32.33
N PRO A 133 16.63 39.96 31.19
CA PRO A 133 16.37 41.37 30.83
C PRO A 133 16.17 41.68 29.31
N GLN A 134 15.72 42.91 29.00
CA GLN A 134 15.32 43.39 27.67
C GLN A 134 15.68 44.89 27.44
N GLY A 135 16.44 45.24 26.38
CA GLY A 135 16.28 46.47 25.55
C GLY A 135 16.98 47.84 25.83
N TYR A 136 17.94 48.23 24.95
CA TYR A 136 18.21 49.58 24.35
C TYR A 136 18.71 50.80 25.18
N PRO A 137 19.25 51.93 24.60
CA PRO A 137 19.70 52.27 23.21
C PRO A 137 21.06 53.06 23.00
N GLY A 138 21.62 53.08 21.76
CA GLY A 138 22.06 54.34 21.06
C GLY A 138 23.53 54.79 20.83
N GLY A 139 24.14 54.49 19.66
CA GLY A 139 25.13 55.28 18.83
C GLY A 139 26.50 55.79 19.38
N PRO A 140 27.43 56.37 18.56
CA PRO A 140 27.61 56.43 17.08
C PRO A 140 28.99 55.88 16.58
N ALA A 141 29.32 56.01 15.27
CA ALA A 141 30.53 55.47 14.59
C ALA A 141 31.64 56.50 14.24
N PRO A 142 32.89 56.06 13.91
CA PRO A 142 33.51 56.46 12.62
C PRO A 142 34.60 55.52 12.01
N GLY A 143 34.83 55.64 10.68
CA GLY A 143 36.17 55.57 10.04
C GLY A 143 36.67 54.27 9.35
N GLN A 144 37.11 54.37 8.08
CA GLN A 144 37.98 53.39 7.37
C GLN A 144 39.47 53.82 7.41
N PRO A 145 40.42 52.93 7.04
CA PRO A 145 41.06 53.05 5.72
C PRO A 145 41.44 51.71 5.01
N GLN A 146 41.94 51.81 3.76
CA GLN A 146 42.22 50.71 2.80
C GLN A 146 43.64 50.09 2.91
N GLY A 147 43.83 48.87 2.36
CA GLY A 147 45.16 48.29 2.03
C GLY A 147 45.15 46.85 1.45
N TYR A 148 45.79 46.64 0.29
CA TYR A 148 45.95 45.35 -0.47
C TYR A 148 47.26 44.59 -0.06
N PRO A 149 47.64 43.42 -0.64
CA PRO A 149 46.98 42.10 -0.62
C PRO A 149 47.95 40.92 -0.27
N GLY A 150 47.43 39.70 -0.01
CA GLY A 150 48.25 38.48 0.17
C GLY A 150 47.64 37.25 -0.52
N GLY A 151 48.44 36.48 -1.26
CA GLY A 151 47.98 35.39 -2.14
C GLY A 151 47.82 34.01 -1.49
N PRO A 152 47.11 33.06 -2.15
CA PRO A 152 46.80 31.73 -1.61
C PRO A 152 47.83 30.64 -1.94
N ALA A 153 47.85 29.59 -1.11
CA ALA A 153 48.68 28.39 -1.28
C ALA A 153 48.09 27.39 -2.31
N PRO A 154 48.90 26.51 -2.93
CA PRO A 154 48.50 25.72 -4.11
C PRO A 154 47.81 24.39 -3.76
N GLY A 155 46.93 23.90 -4.65
CA GLY A 155 46.43 22.51 -4.53
C GLY A 155 45.26 22.04 -5.40
N GLN A 156 44.51 22.89 -6.09
CA GLN A 156 43.37 22.45 -6.91
C GLN A 156 43.40 23.06 -8.32
N GLN A 157 43.44 22.22 -9.36
CA GLN A 157 43.35 22.62 -10.77
C GLN A 157 41.88 22.61 -11.23
N PRO A 158 41.35 23.72 -11.79
CA PRO A 158 40.02 23.73 -12.41
C PRO A 158 40.04 23.15 -13.85
N MET A 159 38.89 22.64 -14.28
CA MET A 159 38.63 22.20 -15.66
C MET A 159 38.74 23.35 -16.69
N PRO A 160 39.18 23.11 -17.94
CA PRO A 160 39.18 24.12 -18.99
C PRO A 160 37.76 24.51 -19.43
N GLY A 161 37.47 25.82 -19.48
CA GLY A 161 36.24 26.34 -20.08
C GLY A 161 36.31 26.36 -21.61
N TYR A 162 35.15 26.17 -22.26
CA TYR A 162 34.98 26.38 -23.70
C TYR A 162 34.09 27.60 -23.99
N PRO A 163 34.26 28.30 -25.14
CA PRO A 163 33.66 29.60 -25.37
C PRO A 163 32.16 29.55 -25.67
N GLY A 164 31.47 30.66 -25.40
CA GLY A 164 30.05 30.80 -25.71
C GLY A 164 29.77 30.81 -27.22
N GLY A 165 28.89 29.91 -27.65
CA GLY A 165 28.22 29.92 -28.95
C GLY A 165 26.73 29.66 -28.74
N ALA A 166 25.87 30.48 -29.34
CA ALA A 166 24.42 30.33 -29.21
C ALA A 166 23.93 29.04 -29.92
N PRO A 167 22.98 28.28 -29.35
CA PRO A 167 22.37 27.16 -30.07
C PRO A 167 21.55 27.66 -31.26
N ALA A 168 21.74 27.02 -32.42
CA ALA A 168 20.93 27.28 -33.62
C ALA A 168 19.46 26.83 -33.40
N PRO A 169 18.47 27.52 -33.98
CA PRO A 169 17.07 27.14 -33.86
C PRO A 169 16.77 25.89 -34.72
N ASN A 170 16.38 24.79 -34.07
CA ASN A 170 15.85 23.61 -34.76
C ASN A 170 14.39 23.89 -35.21
N PRO A 171 14.04 23.75 -36.50
CA PRO A 171 12.72 24.14 -37.00
C PRO A 171 11.61 23.13 -36.69
N SER A 172 10.36 23.61 -36.78
CA SER A 172 9.12 22.83 -36.89
C SER A 172 8.52 22.24 -35.60
N MET A 173 7.96 23.12 -34.76
CA MET A 173 6.86 22.75 -33.85
C MET A 173 5.55 23.34 -34.38
N PRO A 174 4.55 22.53 -34.79
CA PRO A 174 3.23 23.05 -35.16
C PRO A 174 2.52 23.61 -33.93
N GLY A 175 2.19 24.91 -33.96
CA GLY A 175 1.44 25.55 -32.88
C GLY A 175 -0.01 25.08 -32.86
N TYR A 176 -0.36 24.14 -31.98
CA TYR A 176 -1.74 23.75 -31.75
C TYR A 176 -2.45 24.72 -30.81
N GLY A 177 -3.21 25.65 -31.39
CA GLY A 177 -4.27 26.36 -30.68
C GLY A 177 -5.50 25.47 -30.56
N GLY A 178 -6.02 25.30 -29.34
CA GLY A 178 -7.20 24.47 -29.08
C GLY A 178 -7.44 24.31 -27.60
N GLY A 179 -8.25 25.20 -27.01
CA GLY A 179 -8.51 25.20 -25.57
C GLY A 179 -9.30 23.98 -25.12
N VAL A 180 -8.60 23.00 -24.54
CA VAL A 180 -9.20 22.09 -23.55
C VAL A 180 -9.06 22.72 -22.16
N PRO A 181 -10.06 22.64 -21.27
CA PRO A 181 -9.93 23.17 -19.92
C PRO A 181 -8.80 22.45 -19.20
N ALA A 182 -7.75 23.19 -18.82
CA ALA A 182 -6.75 22.68 -17.90
C ALA A 182 -7.47 22.31 -16.60
N THR A 183 -7.52 21.02 -16.28
CA THR A 183 -8.10 20.55 -15.03
C THR A 183 -7.33 21.22 -13.89
N PRO A 184 -7.97 22.08 -13.07
CA PRO A 184 -7.24 22.79 -12.04
C PRO A 184 -6.67 21.76 -11.07
N TYR A 185 -5.38 21.89 -10.79
CA TYR A 185 -4.68 21.11 -9.77
C TYR A 185 -5.42 21.32 -8.45
N SER A 186 -6.30 20.38 -8.13
CA SER A 186 -7.12 20.44 -6.92
C SER A 186 -6.19 20.11 -5.76
N PRO A 187 -5.89 21.06 -4.85
CA PRO A 187 -5.05 20.77 -3.71
C PRO A 187 -5.70 19.66 -2.88
N ALA A 188 -4.88 18.82 -2.25
CA ALA A 188 -5.38 17.73 -1.43
C ALA A 188 -6.22 18.29 -0.27
N ILE A 189 -7.55 18.15 -0.38
CA ILE A 189 -8.47 18.51 0.68
C ILE A 189 -8.13 17.65 1.90
N ASN A 190 -7.80 18.27 3.02
CA ASN A 190 -7.59 17.53 4.26
C ASN A 190 -8.94 17.00 4.77
N ARG A 191 -9.29 15.79 4.34
CA ARG A 191 -10.51 15.07 4.71
C ARG A 191 -10.43 14.41 6.10
N GLY A 192 -9.39 14.70 6.89
CA GLY A 192 -9.13 14.05 8.18
C GLY A 192 -8.72 12.59 8.03
N TYR A 193 -9.02 11.78 9.04
CA TYR A 193 -8.73 10.34 9.02
C TYR A 193 -9.69 9.58 8.10
N ARG A 194 -9.14 8.76 7.18
CA ARG A 194 -9.90 8.06 6.13
C ARG A 194 -9.89 6.53 6.23
N GLY A 195 -9.40 6.00 7.34
CA GLY A 195 -9.63 4.62 7.75
C GLY A 195 -11.04 4.39 8.32
N VAL A 196 -11.47 3.14 8.29
CA VAL A 196 -12.73 2.63 8.85
C VAL A 196 -12.54 2.26 10.33
N ILE A 197 -11.51 1.46 10.64
CA ILE A 197 -11.18 1.09 12.02
C ILE A 197 -10.50 2.28 12.71
N LYS A 198 -10.77 2.48 14.00
CA LYS A 198 -10.22 3.56 14.83
C LYS A 198 -9.72 2.97 16.17
N ASP A 199 -8.91 3.73 16.92
CA ASP A 199 -8.54 3.36 18.29
C ASP A 199 -9.83 3.21 19.13
N TYR A 200 -10.07 2.00 19.67
CA TYR A 200 -11.21 1.72 20.54
C TYR A 200 -10.98 2.38 21.92
N PRO A 201 -11.89 3.24 22.42
CA PRO A 201 -11.71 3.91 23.71
C PRO A 201 -11.63 2.92 24.88
N GLY A 202 -10.59 3.05 25.70
CA GLY A 202 -10.40 2.19 26.87
C GLY A 202 -10.04 0.73 26.56
N ALA A 203 -9.56 0.41 25.35
CA ALA A 203 -9.00 -0.90 25.06
C ALA A 203 -7.83 -1.22 25.99
N ASP A 204 -7.84 -2.44 26.53
CA ASP A 204 -6.82 -2.97 27.43
C ASP A 204 -6.36 -4.32 26.86
N PRO A 205 -5.10 -4.45 26.40
CA PRO A 205 -4.64 -5.67 25.77
C PRO A 205 -4.71 -6.88 26.70
N LEU A 206 -4.70 -6.71 28.04
CA LEU A 206 -4.87 -7.82 28.99
C LEU A 206 -6.31 -8.35 29.02
N ARG A 207 -7.31 -7.47 28.92
CA ARG A 207 -8.73 -7.86 28.82
C ARG A 207 -9.03 -8.49 27.46
N ASP A 208 -8.48 -7.91 26.40
CA ASP A 208 -8.70 -8.38 25.04
C ASP A 208 -8.12 -9.79 24.83
N VAL A 209 -6.92 -10.08 25.38
CA VAL A 209 -6.36 -11.44 25.36
C VAL A 209 -7.12 -12.42 26.25
N GLU A 210 -7.77 -11.96 27.32
CA GLU A 210 -8.66 -12.81 28.12
C GLU A 210 -9.91 -13.22 27.35
N VAL A 211 -10.51 -12.29 26.59
CA VAL A 211 -11.64 -12.58 25.70
C VAL A 211 -11.21 -13.58 24.62
N LEU A 212 -10.09 -13.33 23.92
CA LEU A 212 -9.56 -14.27 22.92
C LEU A 212 -9.25 -15.64 23.53
N ARG A 213 -8.64 -15.70 24.73
CA ARG A 213 -8.34 -16.95 25.41
C ARG A 213 -9.59 -17.74 25.78
N LYS A 214 -10.68 -17.06 26.17
CA LYS A 214 -11.98 -17.69 26.45
C LYS A 214 -12.66 -18.19 25.17
N ALA A 215 -12.63 -17.40 24.10
CA ALA A 215 -13.18 -17.78 22.80
C ALA A 215 -12.51 -19.04 22.21
N MET A 216 -11.23 -19.26 22.53
CA MET A 216 -10.42 -20.42 22.15
C MET A 216 -10.32 -21.47 23.29
N LYS A 217 -11.37 -21.66 24.09
CA LYS A 217 -11.35 -22.61 25.22
C LYS A 217 -12.60 -23.48 25.27
N GLY A 218 -12.43 -24.76 24.94
CA GLY A 218 -13.43 -25.80 25.17
C GLY A 218 -13.55 -26.69 23.95
N PHE A 219 -14.77 -27.10 23.66
CA PHE A 219 -15.11 -27.76 22.40
C PHE A 219 -15.75 -26.72 21.47
N GLY A 220 -15.12 -26.48 20.33
CA GLY A 220 -15.48 -25.39 19.41
C GLY A 220 -14.93 -24.03 19.82
N THR A 221 -15.12 -23.07 18.93
CA THR A 221 -14.57 -21.71 19.02
C THR A 221 -15.73 -20.70 19.12
N ASP A 222 -15.52 -19.57 19.79
CA ASP A 222 -16.41 -18.40 19.67
C ASP A 222 -15.86 -17.44 18.60
N GLU A 223 -16.21 -17.70 17.34
CA GLU A 223 -15.77 -16.85 16.23
C GLU A 223 -16.34 -15.43 16.35
N ALA A 224 -17.52 -15.26 16.96
CA ALA A 224 -18.15 -13.96 17.13
C ALA A 224 -17.36 -13.05 18.07
N ALA A 225 -16.85 -13.58 19.18
CA ALA A 225 -15.94 -12.87 20.08
C ALA A 225 -14.61 -12.51 19.38
N ILE A 226 -14.06 -13.41 18.57
CA ILE A 226 -12.84 -13.14 17.78
C ILE A 226 -13.10 -12.03 16.75
N ILE A 227 -14.21 -12.08 16.02
CA ILE A 227 -14.63 -11.04 15.06
C ILE A 227 -14.78 -9.69 15.77
N GLU A 228 -15.39 -9.65 16.95
CA GLU A 228 -15.61 -8.38 17.64
C GLU A 228 -14.30 -7.78 18.15
N ILE A 229 -13.43 -8.57 18.77
CA ILE A 229 -12.11 -8.08 19.23
C ILE A 229 -11.26 -7.62 18.04
N LEU A 230 -11.08 -8.44 17.01
CA LEU A 230 -10.22 -8.08 15.88
C LEU A 230 -10.83 -6.97 15.02
N GLY A 231 -12.14 -6.99 14.80
CA GLY A 231 -12.85 -6.04 13.95
C GLY A 231 -13.14 -4.67 14.59
N SER A 232 -12.94 -4.50 15.90
CA SER A 232 -13.17 -3.23 16.61
C SER A 232 -11.90 -2.54 17.13
N ARG A 233 -10.74 -3.18 17.04
CA ARG A 233 -9.46 -2.68 17.58
C ARG A 233 -8.54 -2.22 16.44
N SER A 234 -7.89 -1.06 16.61
CA SER A 234 -6.87 -0.60 15.65
C SER A 234 -5.66 -1.54 15.62
N ASN A 235 -4.83 -1.47 14.58
CA ASN A 235 -3.63 -2.30 14.48
C ASN A 235 -2.67 -2.04 15.66
N LYS A 236 -2.57 -0.77 16.07
CA LYS A 236 -1.86 -0.31 17.28
C LYS A 236 -2.36 -0.97 18.57
N GLN A 237 -3.62 -1.38 18.64
CA GLN A 237 -4.21 -2.10 19.77
C GLN A 237 -4.11 -3.63 19.60
N ARG A 238 -4.22 -4.14 18.37
CA ARG A 238 -4.14 -5.58 18.02
C ARG A 238 -2.73 -6.15 18.17
N VAL A 239 -1.70 -5.47 17.67
CA VAL A 239 -0.31 -5.98 17.68
C VAL A 239 0.22 -6.25 19.11
N PRO A 240 0.00 -5.37 20.11
CA PRO A 240 0.36 -5.66 21.51
C PRO A 240 -0.32 -6.91 22.12
N MET A 241 -1.48 -7.35 21.60
CA MET A 241 -2.17 -8.54 22.10
C MET A 241 -1.31 -9.80 21.94
N VAL A 242 -0.49 -9.89 20.89
CA VAL A 242 0.41 -11.02 20.66
C VAL A 242 1.38 -11.19 21.84
N ALA A 243 2.02 -10.10 22.26
CA ALA A 243 2.93 -10.10 23.41
C ALA A 243 2.17 -10.29 24.74
N ALA A 244 1.03 -9.63 24.92
CA ALA A 244 0.22 -9.76 26.13
C ALA A 244 -0.30 -11.20 26.34
N TYR A 245 -0.72 -11.90 25.27
CA TYR A 245 -1.16 -13.29 25.31
C TYR A 245 -0.01 -14.21 25.75
N LYS A 246 1.19 -13.99 25.20
CA LYS A 246 2.39 -14.75 25.56
C LYS A 246 2.81 -14.55 27.01
N THR A 247 2.79 -13.31 27.51
CA THR A 247 3.10 -12.99 28.91
C THR A 247 2.05 -13.55 29.88
N THR A 248 0.76 -13.48 29.53
CA THR A 248 -0.34 -13.85 30.43
C THR A 248 -0.56 -15.36 30.50
N TYR A 249 -0.39 -16.09 29.39
CA TYR A 249 -0.73 -17.51 29.30
C TYR A 249 0.45 -18.43 28.96
N GLY A 250 1.65 -17.89 28.70
CA GLY A 250 2.81 -18.66 28.23
C GLY A 250 2.68 -19.21 26.80
N LYS A 251 1.55 -18.96 26.14
CA LYS A 251 1.16 -19.51 24.84
C LYS A 251 1.40 -18.55 23.67
N ASP A 252 1.46 -19.08 22.46
CA ASP A 252 1.56 -18.26 21.24
C ASP A 252 0.16 -18.00 20.64
N LEU A 253 -0.19 -16.73 20.44
CA LEU A 253 -1.52 -16.33 19.94
C LEU A 253 -1.74 -16.75 18.48
N PHE A 254 -0.70 -16.71 17.65
CA PHE A 254 -0.80 -17.15 16.25
C PHE A 254 -1.01 -18.65 16.16
N HIS A 255 -0.35 -19.45 17.01
CA HIS A 255 -0.55 -20.89 17.09
C HIS A 255 -1.96 -21.26 17.56
N ASP A 256 -2.42 -20.70 18.68
CA ASP A 256 -3.76 -20.98 19.20
C ASP A 256 -4.85 -20.59 18.17
N LEU A 257 -4.74 -19.44 17.50
CA LEU A 257 -5.70 -19.07 16.44
C LEU A 257 -5.64 -20.01 15.23
N LYS A 258 -4.47 -20.56 14.88
CA LYS A 258 -4.31 -21.54 13.78
C LYS A 258 -4.78 -22.94 14.13
N SER A 259 -4.91 -23.29 15.42
CA SER A 259 -5.51 -24.57 15.84
C SER A 259 -7.03 -24.50 15.94
N GLU A 260 -7.59 -23.32 16.23
CA GLU A 260 -9.03 -23.12 16.48
C GLU A 260 -9.80 -22.56 15.27
N LEU A 261 -9.11 -21.95 14.30
CA LEU A 261 -9.69 -21.40 13.06
C LEU A 261 -9.16 -22.14 11.83
N THR A 262 -9.90 -22.08 10.72
CA THR A 262 -9.46 -22.62 9.43
C THR A 262 -9.73 -21.69 8.25
N GLY A 263 -9.05 -21.93 7.13
CA GLY A 263 -9.39 -21.39 5.82
C GLY A 263 -9.13 -19.89 5.68
N ASN A 264 -10.03 -19.15 5.04
CA ASN A 264 -9.84 -17.72 4.81
C ASN A 264 -10.13 -16.85 6.06
N PHE A 265 -10.94 -17.35 7.00
CA PHE A 265 -11.17 -16.67 8.28
C PHE A 265 -9.91 -16.69 9.15
N GLU A 266 -9.26 -17.85 9.26
CA GLU A 266 -7.93 -18.00 9.88
C GLU A 266 -6.90 -17.03 9.28
N LYS A 267 -6.71 -17.07 7.95
CA LYS A 267 -5.75 -16.19 7.26
C LYS A 267 -6.02 -14.71 7.52
N LEU A 268 -7.28 -14.30 7.53
CA LEU A 268 -7.67 -12.92 7.82
C LEU A 268 -7.38 -12.54 9.28
N ALA A 269 -7.75 -13.37 10.25
CA ALA A 269 -7.49 -13.14 11.67
C ALA A 269 -5.97 -13.05 11.97
N ILE A 270 -5.16 -13.91 11.35
CA ILE A 270 -3.70 -13.93 11.47
C ILE A 270 -3.08 -12.66 10.86
N ALA A 271 -3.47 -12.29 9.63
CA ALA A 271 -3.02 -11.05 8.98
C ALA A 271 -3.35 -9.81 9.82
N MET A 272 -4.50 -9.81 10.50
CA MET A 272 -4.95 -8.74 11.37
C MET A 272 -4.12 -8.56 12.66
N LEU A 273 -3.26 -9.49 13.04
CA LEU A 273 -2.39 -9.38 14.22
C LEU A 273 -0.95 -8.95 13.91
N GLN A 274 -0.62 -8.71 12.64
CA GLN A 274 0.69 -8.21 12.19
C GLN A 274 0.64 -6.70 11.94
N THR A 275 1.78 -5.99 12.04
CA THR A 275 1.85 -4.62 11.49
C THR A 275 1.69 -4.66 9.96
N PRO A 276 1.18 -3.61 9.30
CA PRO A 276 0.99 -3.61 7.84
C PRO A 276 2.27 -3.93 7.06
N THR A 277 3.40 -3.39 7.50
CA THR A 277 4.75 -3.61 6.95
C THR A 277 5.27 -5.03 7.16
N ARG A 278 4.97 -5.66 8.30
CA ARG A 278 5.29 -7.07 8.56
C ARG A 278 4.43 -8.01 7.74
N PHE A 279 3.14 -7.70 7.61
CA PHE A 279 2.25 -8.46 6.73
C PHE A 279 2.69 -8.33 5.27
N ASP A 280 2.98 -7.12 4.78
CA ASP A 280 3.53 -6.90 3.43
C ASP A 280 4.84 -7.67 3.20
N ALA A 281 5.77 -7.67 4.16
CA ALA A 281 7.00 -8.46 4.05
C ALA A 281 6.71 -9.97 3.88
N SER A 282 5.73 -10.51 4.63
CA SER A 282 5.32 -11.91 4.48
C SER A 282 4.60 -12.19 3.16
N GLN A 283 3.78 -11.25 2.68
CA GLN A 283 3.07 -11.36 1.40
C GLN A 283 4.04 -11.31 0.20
N LEU A 284 5.10 -10.49 0.29
CA LEU A 284 6.21 -10.49 -0.67
C LEU A 284 7.01 -11.80 -0.61
N LYS A 285 7.24 -12.34 0.59
CA LYS A 285 7.94 -13.63 0.77
C LYS A 285 7.17 -14.78 0.12
N GLU A 286 5.86 -14.88 0.36
CA GLU A 286 5.01 -15.87 -0.29
C GLU A 286 4.90 -15.66 -1.80
N ALA A 287 4.93 -14.40 -2.27
CA ALA A 287 4.90 -14.08 -3.70
C ALA A 287 6.18 -14.46 -4.46
N ILE A 288 7.31 -14.64 -3.76
CA ILE A 288 8.62 -15.00 -4.35
C ILE A 288 8.93 -16.49 -4.17
N VAL A 289 8.42 -17.15 -3.13
CA VAL A 289 8.76 -18.56 -2.80
C VAL A 289 7.66 -19.54 -3.24
N GLY A 290 6.59 -19.04 -3.87
CA GLY A 290 5.49 -19.85 -4.38
C GLY A 290 5.86 -20.76 -5.56
N ALA A 291 4.90 -21.59 -5.97
CA ALA A 291 4.97 -22.31 -7.25
C ALA A 291 4.73 -21.31 -8.41
N GLY A 292 5.80 -20.64 -8.81
CA GLY A 292 5.75 -19.45 -9.65
C GLY A 292 5.60 -18.17 -8.81
N THR A 293 6.06 -17.06 -9.37
CA THR A 293 5.98 -15.73 -8.76
C THR A 293 4.52 -15.23 -8.77
N ASP A 294 4.08 -14.50 -7.73
CA ASP A 294 2.83 -13.72 -7.76
C ASP A 294 3.18 -12.27 -8.10
N GLU A 295 3.39 -11.98 -9.38
CA GLU A 295 3.81 -10.65 -9.82
C GLU A 295 2.77 -9.57 -9.49
N ALA A 296 1.48 -9.93 -9.47
CA ALA A 296 0.42 -9.02 -9.08
C ALA A 296 0.53 -8.58 -7.62
N CYS A 297 0.97 -9.45 -6.71
CA CYS A 297 1.29 -9.10 -5.32
C CYS A 297 2.52 -8.18 -5.24
N LEU A 298 3.61 -8.51 -5.96
CA LEU A 298 4.84 -7.71 -6.00
C LEU A 298 4.55 -6.28 -6.52
N ILE A 299 3.81 -6.18 -7.62
CA ILE A 299 3.38 -4.92 -8.23
C ILE A 299 2.52 -4.11 -7.26
N GLU A 300 1.50 -4.73 -6.64
CA GLU A 300 0.56 -4.04 -5.76
C GLU A 300 1.25 -3.40 -4.55
N ILE A 301 2.12 -4.15 -3.87
CA ILE A 301 2.84 -3.64 -2.69
C ILE A 301 3.85 -2.58 -3.14
N LEU A 302 4.77 -2.91 -4.04
CA LEU A 302 5.91 -2.04 -4.37
C LEU A 302 5.53 -0.75 -5.12
N SER A 303 4.39 -0.72 -5.83
CA SER A 303 3.92 0.50 -6.52
C SER A 303 3.11 1.45 -5.62
N SER A 304 2.50 0.95 -4.53
CA SER A 304 1.54 1.71 -3.72
C SER A 304 2.13 2.29 -2.43
N ARG A 305 3.10 1.60 -1.81
CA ARG A 305 3.68 2.00 -0.52
C ARG A 305 4.55 3.26 -0.64
N SER A 306 4.70 3.98 0.47
CA SER A 306 5.64 5.09 0.64
C SER A 306 7.08 4.60 0.79
N ASN A 307 8.05 5.49 0.64
CA ASN A 307 9.45 5.16 0.88
C ASN A 307 9.70 4.67 2.32
N ALA A 308 9.02 5.25 3.31
CA ALA A 308 9.14 4.84 4.71
C ALA A 308 8.68 3.39 4.91
N GLU A 309 7.49 3.04 4.42
CA GLU A 309 6.96 1.67 4.44
C GLU A 309 7.88 0.69 3.70
N ILE A 310 8.39 1.05 2.51
CA ILE A 310 9.32 0.19 1.74
C ILE A 310 10.64 -0.05 2.50
N ARG A 311 11.21 0.98 3.13
CA ARG A 311 12.43 0.83 3.95
C ARG A 311 12.20 -0.05 5.17
N GLU A 312 11.04 0.06 5.82
CA GLU A 312 10.66 -0.81 6.94
C GLU A 312 10.43 -2.25 6.49
N ILE A 313 9.70 -2.47 5.38
CA ILE A 313 9.51 -3.78 4.75
C ILE A 313 10.86 -4.44 4.44
N ASN A 314 11.82 -3.70 3.87
CA ASN A 314 13.18 -4.20 3.61
C ASN A 314 13.90 -4.65 4.88
N GLN A 315 13.77 -3.91 5.98
CA GLN A 315 14.37 -4.27 7.27
C GLN A 315 13.72 -5.52 7.85
N ILE A 316 12.39 -5.59 7.87
CA ILE A 316 11.64 -6.75 8.37
C ILE A 316 11.96 -7.99 7.54
N TYR A 317 11.90 -7.91 6.21
CA TYR A 317 12.17 -9.02 5.30
C TYR A 317 13.59 -9.59 5.51
N LYS A 318 14.59 -8.71 5.69
CA LYS A 318 15.97 -9.13 5.99
C LYS A 318 16.07 -9.81 7.36
N ASN A 319 15.39 -9.26 8.37
CA ASN A 319 15.45 -9.76 9.75
C ASN A 319 14.72 -11.12 9.90
N GLU A 320 13.57 -11.31 9.25
CA GLU A 320 12.79 -12.54 9.34
C GLU A 320 13.30 -13.66 8.41
N TYR A 321 13.81 -13.32 7.22
CA TYR A 321 14.13 -14.32 6.19
C TYR A 321 15.63 -14.41 5.84
N GLY A 322 16.49 -13.67 6.55
CA GLY A 322 17.96 -13.76 6.43
C GLY A 322 18.56 -13.27 5.10
N LYS A 323 17.76 -12.73 4.19
CA LYS A 323 18.14 -12.30 2.84
C LYS A 323 17.48 -10.95 2.52
N LYS A 324 18.11 -10.07 1.74
CA LYS A 324 17.45 -8.82 1.31
C LYS A 324 16.26 -9.14 0.39
N LEU A 325 15.24 -8.29 0.42
CA LEU A 325 14.13 -8.35 -0.53
C LEU A 325 14.62 -8.14 -1.98
N GLU A 326 15.52 -7.19 -2.20
CA GLU A 326 16.14 -6.93 -3.51
C GLU A 326 16.81 -8.19 -4.08
N ASP A 327 17.68 -8.86 -3.30
CA ASP A 327 18.34 -10.10 -3.70
C ASP A 327 17.32 -11.25 -3.98
N ALA A 328 16.13 -11.19 -3.38
CA ALA A 328 15.06 -12.16 -3.61
C ALA A 328 14.35 -11.86 -4.95
N ILE A 329 13.96 -10.61 -5.19
CA ILE A 329 13.40 -10.12 -6.46
C ILE A 329 14.34 -10.38 -7.64
N ILE A 330 15.64 -10.11 -7.49
CA ILE A 330 16.64 -10.27 -8.55
C ILE A 330 16.75 -11.71 -9.06
N ASN A 331 16.62 -12.67 -8.14
CA ASN A 331 16.75 -14.10 -8.44
C ASN A 331 15.48 -14.70 -9.05
N ASP A 332 14.31 -14.17 -8.69
CA ASP A 332 13.01 -14.73 -9.08
C ASP A 332 12.40 -14.06 -10.33
N THR A 333 12.82 -12.83 -10.63
CA THR A 333 12.31 -12.04 -11.77
C THR A 333 13.40 -11.74 -12.80
N SER A 334 12.98 -11.39 -14.02
CA SER A 334 13.90 -11.15 -15.14
C SER A 334 13.56 -9.88 -15.95
N GLY A 335 14.40 -9.58 -16.94
CA GLY A 335 14.17 -8.49 -17.91
C GLY A 335 13.98 -7.11 -17.29
N HIS A 336 13.11 -6.32 -17.92
CA HIS A 336 12.74 -4.97 -17.48
C HIS A 336 11.81 -4.99 -16.26
N PHE A 337 11.06 -6.09 -16.06
CA PHE A 337 10.19 -6.25 -14.90
C PHE A 337 11.01 -6.30 -13.60
N ARG A 338 12.09 -7.09 -13.57
CA ARG A 338 13.08 -7.06 -12.49
C ARG A 338 13.60 -5.65 -12.22
N ARG A 339 13.98 -4.91 -13.27
CA ARG A 339 14.51 -3.53 -13.11
C ARG A 339 13.48 -2.61 -12.46
N LEU A 340 12.21 -2.72 -12.84
CA LEU A 340 11.11 -1.97 -12.26
C LEU A 340 10.95 -2.30 -10.77
N LEU A 341 10.80 -3.59 -10.42
CA LEU A 341 10.62 -4.01 -9.03
C LEU A 341 11.82 -3.64 -8.14
N VAL A 342 13.06 -3.82 -8.63
CA VAL A 342 14.27 -3.40 -7.92
C VAL A 342 14.29 -1.89 -7.70
N SER A 343 13.87 -1.09 -8.69
CA SER A 343 13.81 0.37 -8.56
C SER A 343 12.78 0.82 -7.52
N LEU A 344 11.62 0.15 -7.46
CA LEU A 344 10.58 0.41 -6.47
C LEU A 344 11.00 -0.04 -5.06
N CYS A 345 11.63 -1.22 -4.92
CA CYS A 345 12.03 -1.75 -3.63
C CYS A 345 13.18 -0.99 -2.96
N GLN A 346 13.87 -0.06 -3.66
CA GLN A 346 14.81 0.85 -3.01
C GLN A 346 14.13 1.82 -2.03
N GLY A 347 12.85 2.15 -2.24
CA GLY A 347 12.16 3.15 -1.41
C GLY A 347 12.86 4.51 -1.41
N ASN A 348 13.34 4.97 -2.58
CA ASN A 348 14.12 6.20 -2.75
C ASN A 348 13.53 7.14 -3.82
N ARG A 349 12.20 7.18 -3.92
CA ARG A 349 11.49 8.18 -4.73
C ARG A 349 11.68 9.57 -4.12
N ASP A 350 11.77 10.61 -4.95
CA ASP A 350 11.70 12.00 -4.52
C ASP A 350 10.37 12.32 -3.80
N GLU A 351 10.43 13.01 -2.66
CA GLU A 351 9.28 13.35 -1.82
C GLU A 351 8.94 14.85 -1.84
N ARG A 352 9.56 15.63 -2.74
CA ARG A 352 9.25 17.05 -2.90
C ARG A 352 7.86 17.28 -3.46
N GLU A 353 7.09 18.11 -2.76
CA GLU A 353 5.74 18.53 -3.16
C GLU A 353 5.75 19.66 -4.21
N GLN A 354 6.85 20.43 -4.29
CA GLN A 354 7.01 21.49 -5.27
C GLN A 354 7.22 20.91 -6.68
N VAL A 355 6.49 21.45 -7.66
CA VAL A 355 6.55 20.99 -9.06
C VAL A 355 7.21 22.05 -9.93
N ASP A 356 8.27 21.68 -10.64
CA ASP A 356 8.82 22.45 -11.75
C ASP A 356 8.13 22.01 -13.05
N ILE A 357 7.27 22.88 -13.59
CA ILE A 357 6.49 22.63 -14.81
C ILE A 357 7.40 22.52 -16.06
N ASN A 358 8.54 23.21 -16.10
CA ASN A 358 9.47 23.09 -17.21
C ASN A 358 10.19 21.73 -17.18
N MET A 359 10.58 21.27 -15.99
CA MET A 359 11.11 19.92 -15.80
C MET A 359 10.05 18.85 -16.10
N ALA A 360 8.78 19.07 -15.75
CA ALA A 360 7.68 18.16 -16.07
C ALA A 360 7.47 18.04 -17.59
N LYS A 361 7.51 19.15 -18.34
CA LYS A 361 7.49 19.16 -19.81
C LYS A 361 8.65 18.40 -20.42
N GLN A 362 9.87 18.59 -19.91
CA GLN A 362 11.05 17.86 -20.38
C GLN A 362 10.94 16.35 -20.12
N ASP A 363 10.49 15.92 -18.94
CA ASP A 363 10.32 14.51 -18.64
C ASP A 363 9.17 13.88 -19.46
N ALA A 364 8.08 14.63 -19.72
CA ALA A 364 7.02 14.20 -20.63
C ALA A 364 7.54 14.03 -22.07
N GLN A 365 8.37 14.96 -22.56
CA GLN A 365 9.00 14.87 -23.87
C GLN A 365 9.95 13.66 -23.96
N LYS A 366 10.70 13.34 -22.88
CA LYS A 366 11.52 12.11 -22.81
C LYS A 366 10.68 10.85 -22.87
N LEU A 367 9.55 10.79 -22.16
CA LEU A 367 8.62 9.65 -22.24
C LEU A 367 8.02 9.50 -23.65
N TYR A 368 7.72 10.62 -24.34
CA TYR A 368 7.20 10.58 -25.71
C TYR A 368 8.27 10.08 -26.69
N ALA A 369 9.51 10.60 -26.57
CA ALA A 369 10.66 10.14 -27.32
C ALA A 369 11.04 8.67 -27.06
N ALA A 370 10.74 8.15 -25.86
CA ALA A 370 11.00 6.78 -25.44
C ALA A 370 9.90 5.77 -25.83
N GLY A 371 8.76 6.23 -26.34
CA GLY A 371 7.63 5.40 -26.77
C GLY A 371 7.14 5.80 -28.17
N GLU A 372 6.00 6.49 -28.25
CA GLU A 372 5.26 6.79 -29.50
C GLU A 372 6.12 7.40 -30.65
N ASN A 373 7.26 8.05 -30.35
CA ASN A 373 8.13 8.66 -31.38
C ASN A 373 9.26 7.74 -31.89
N LYS A 374 9.23 6.44 -31.60
CA LYS A 374 10.20 5.46 -32.08
C LYS A 374 9.55 4.09 -32.30
N VAL A 375 10.24 3.21 -33.04
CA VAL A 375 9.83 1.80 -33.15
C VAL A 375 10.35 1.04 -31.93
N GLY A 376 9.43 0.57 -31.09
CA GLY A 376 9.74 -0.14 -29.85
C GLY A 376 10.27 0.76 -28.74
N THR A 377 10.19 0.28 -27.51
CA THR A 377 10.20 1.14 -26.32
C THR A 377 11.60 1.34 -25.75
N ASP A 378 11.79 2.39 -24.96
CA ASP A 378 12.87 2.46 -23.96
C ASP A 378 12.25 2.39 -22.57
N GLU A 379 12.00 1.17 -22.10
CA GLU A 379 11.41 0.91 -20.78
C GLU A 379 12.38 1.31 -19.65
N SER A 380 13.68 1.48 -19.95
CA SER A 380 14.67 1.96 -18.98
C SER A 380 14.48 3.46 -18.74
N GLN A 381 14.22 4.25 -19.79
CA GLN A 381 13.88 5.67 -19.69
C GLN A 381 12.52 5.89 -19.00
N PHE A 382 11.52 5.04 -19.27
CA PHE A 382 10.25 5.01 -18.50
C PHE A 382 10.52 4.72 -17.02
N ASN A 383 11.20 3.62 -16.69
CA ASN A 383 11.49 3.23 -15.31
C ASN A 383 12.27 4.33 -14.55
N ALA A 384 13.28 4.93 -15.17
CA ALA A 384 14.08 6.00 -14.57
C ALA A 384 13.25 7.23 -14.18
N ILE A 385 12.26 7.62 -14.98
CA ILE A 385 11.35 8.73 -14.66
C ILE A 385 10.28 8.29 -13.65
N MET A 386 9.58 7.19 -13.97
CA MET A 386 8.41 6.70 -13.23
C MET A 386 8.71 6.28 -11.80
N CYS A 387 9.92 5.81 -11.50
CA CYS A 387 10.30 5.35 -10.16
C CYS A 387 11.02 6.42 -9.31
N SER A 388 11.72 7.38 -9.92
CA SER A 388 12.54 8.37 -9.18
C SER A 388 11.81 9.66 -8.83
N ARG A 389 10.93 10.17 -9.71
CA ARG A 389 10.30 11.49 -9.55
C ARG A 389 9.19 11.50 -8.50
N SER A 390 8.92 12.66 -7.91
CA SER A 390 7.86 12.79 -6.89
C SER A 390 6.47 12.57 -7.47
N LYS A 391 5.52 12.15 -6.62
CA LYS A 391 4.13 11.90 -7.05
C LYS A 391 3.48 13.19 -7.63
N PRO A 392 3.65 14.39 -7.05
CA PRO A 392 3.16 15.64 -7.63
C PRO A 392 3.79 15.98 -8.99
N HIS A 393 5.11 15.79 -9.13
CA HIS A 393 5.82 16.00 -10.40
C HIS A 393 5.30 15.05 -11.49
N LEU A 394 5.14 13.76 -11.19
CA LEU A 394 4.67 12.79 -12.17
C LEU A 394 3.23 13.02 -12.60
N ARG A 395 2.35 13.53 -11.72
CA ARG A 395 1.01 13.99 -12.13
C ARG A 395 1.11 15.12 -13.17
N ALA A 396 2.08 16.03 -13.06
CA ALA A 396 2.28 17.11 -14.02
C ALA A 396 2.83 16.56 -15.33
N VAL A 397 3.83 15.66 -15.26
CA VAL A 397 4.35 14.92 -16.41
C VAL A 397 3.23 14.21 -17.18
N PHE A 398 2.27 13.57 -16.50
CA PHE A 398 1.16 12.88 -17.18
C PHE A 398 0.21 13.85 -17.88
N ASN A 399 -0.04 15.03 -17.30
CA ASN A 399 -0.88 16.06 -17.92
C ASN A 399 -0.19 16.68 -19.15
N GLU A 400 1.10 17.03 -19.03
CA GLU A 400 1.91 17.57 -20.13
C GLU A 400 2.10 16.53 -21.25
N TYR A 401 2.29 15.25 -20.90
CA TYR A 401 2.35 14.14 -21.86
C TYR A 401 1.07 14.04 -22.68
N GLN A 402 -0.10 14.12 -22.03
CA GLN A 402 -1.39 14.07 -22.72
C GLN A 402 -1.62 15.30 -23.60
N GLN A 403 -1.18 16.49 -23.18
CA GLN A 403 -1.27 17.71 -23.98
C GLN A 403 -0.38 17.63 -25.24
N MET A 404 0.84 17.10 -25.16
CA MET A 404 1.74 17.03 -26.31
C MET A 404 1.45 15.87 -27.28
N SER A 405 0.99 14.72 -26.77
CA SER A 405 0.80 13.51 -27.58
C SER A 405 -0.66 13.28 -28.01
N GLY A 406 -1.62 13.99 -27.40
CA GLY A 406 -3.04 13.70 -27.53
C GLY A 406 -3.47 12.38 -26.89
N ARG A 407 -2.58 11.65 -26.21
CA ARG A 407 -2.82 10.32 -25.65
C ARG A 407 -2.57 10.27 -24.14
N ASP A 408 -3.42 9.52 -23.44
CA ASP A 408 -3.17 9.17 -22.04
C ASP A 408 -1.96 8.23 -21.90
N ILE A 409 -1.06 8.51 -20.96
CA ILE A 409 0.18 7.73 -20.74
C ILE A 409 -0.06 6.23 -20.48
N VAL A 410 -1.19 5.83 -19.87
CA VAL A 410 -1.55 4.41 -19.69
C VAL A 410 -1.82 3.77 -21.05
N LYS A 411 -2.51 4.48 -21.95
CA LYS A 411 -2.77 3.98 -23.32
C LYS A 411 -1.51 3.87 -24.17
N SER A 412 -0.46 4.65 -23.89
CA SER A 412 0.87 4.45 -24.49
C SER A 412 1.55 3.22 -23.92
N ILE A 413 1.59 3.09 -22.59
CA ILE A 413 2.18 1.91 -21.93
C ILE A 413 1.55 0.61 -22.44
N CYS A 414 0.22 0.53 -22.54
CA CYS A 414 -0.51 -0.64 -23.06
C CYS A 414 -0.36 -0.89 -24.58
N ARG A 415 0.35 -0.02 -25.32
CA ARG A 415 0.71 -0.22 -26.74
C ARG A 415 2.16 -0.61 -26.92
N GLU A 416 3.02 -0.01 -26.11
CA GLU A 416 4.46 -0.04 -26.21
C GLU A 416 5.10 -1.12 -25.29
N MET A 417 4.37 -1.63 -24.30
CA MET A 417 4.83 -2.66 -23.37
C MET A 417 3.85 -3.84 -23.36
N SER A 418 4.28 -4.99 -22.82
CA SER A 418 3.40 -6.13 -22.59
C SER A 418 3.77 -6.91 -21.32
N GLY A 419 2.81 -7.70 -20.82
CA GLY A 419 2.98 -8.59 -19.66
C GLY A 419 3.34 -7.85 -18.38
N ASN A 420 4.13 -8.48 -17.51
CA ASN A 420 4.42 -7.96 -16.16
C ASN A 420 5.08 -6.55 -16.16
N VAL A 421 5.78 -6.17 -17.23
CA VAL A 421 6.34 -4.81 -17.38
C VAL A 421 5.24 -3.78 -17.58
N GLU A 422 4.27 -4.08 -18.44
CA GLU A 422 3.08 -3.27 -18.66
C GLU A 422 2.26 -3.14 -17.37
N ASP A 423 1.86 -4.28 -16.78
CA ASP A 423 1.06 -4.32 -15.54
C ASP A 423 1.71 -3.52 -14.40
N GLY A 424 3.03 -3.68 -14.23
CA GLY A 424 3.81 -2.94 -13.23
C GLY A 424 3.84 -1.44 -13.50
N MET A 425 4.09 -1.03 -14.74
CA MET A 425 4.17 0.39 -15.10
C MET A 425 2.79 1.08 -15.03
N VAL A 426 1.72 0.38 -15.45
CA VAL A 426 0.33 0.84 -15.31
C VAL A 426 -0.06 0.97 -13.84
N ALA A 427 0.31 0.02 -12.98
CA ALA A 427 0.07 0.13 -11.54
C ALA A 427 0.79 1.32 -10.91
N VAL A 428 2.06 1.57 -11.26
CA VAL A 428 2.79 2.77 -10.82
C VAL A 428 2.06 4.05 -11.21
N VAL A 429 1.62 4.19 -12.48
CA VAL A 429 0.86 5.36 -12.93
C VAL A 429 -0.47 5.51 -12.17
N LYS A 430 -1.22 4.42 -11.95
CA LYS A 430 -2.48 4.44 -11.19
C LYS A 430 -2.26 4.84 -9.72
N CYS A 431 -1.29 4.24 -9.04
CA CYS A 431 -0.90 4.58 -7.66
C CYS A 431 -0.39 6.03 -7.51
N ILE A 432 0.24 6.60 -8.54
CA ILE A 432 0.62 8.03 -8.56
C ILE A 432 -0.62 8.90 -8.72
N ARG A 433 -1.51 8.59 -9.67
CA ARG A 433 -2.74 9.36 -9.94
C ARG A 433 -3.68 9.35 -8.73
N ASN A 434 -4.13 8.16 -8.32
CA ASN A 434 -5.13 7.98 -7.26
C ASN A 434 -5.02 6.55 -6.68
N THR A 435 -4.32 6.40 -5.55
CA THR A 435 -4.14 5.10 -4.87
C THR A 435 -5.46 4.46 -4.42
N PRO A 436 -6.45 5.21 -3.87
CA PRO A 436 -7.78 4.68 -3.61
C PRO A 436 -8.48 4.07 -4.85
N GLU A 437 -8.44 4.74 -6.01
CA GLU A 437 -9.01 4.19 -7.25
C GLU A 437 -8.28 2.90 -7.71
N TYR A 438 -6.96 2.85 -7.55
CA TYR A 438 -6.19 1.62 -7.80
C TYR A 438 -6.66 0.45 -6.91
N PHE A 439 -6.83 0.69 -5.59
CA PHE A 439 -7.30 -0.37 -4.69
C PHE A 439 -8.77 -0.75 -4.90
N ALA A 440 -9.64 0.19 -5.29
CA ALA A 440 -11.00 -0.12 -5.72
C ALA A 440 -11.00 -1.07 -6.93
N GLU A 441 -10.15 -0.83 -7.93
CA GLU A 441 -9.99 -1.73 -9.09
C GLU A 441 -9.42 -3.10 -8.69
N ARG A 442 -8.45 -3.15 -7.77
CA ARG A 442 -7.88 -4.41 -7.25
C ARG A 442 -8.94 -5.24 -6.51
N LEU A 443 -9.74 -4.62 -5.65
CA LEU A 443 -10.85 -5.28 -4.95
C LEU A 443 -11.90 -5.80 -5.93
N HIS A 444 -12.27 -5.01 -6.94
CA HIS A 444 -13.22 -5.45 -7.96
C HIS A 444 -12.68 -6.66 -8.71
N LYS A 445 -11.44 -6.59 -9.22
CA LYS A 445 -10.75 -7.69 -9.90
C LYS A 445 -10.49 -8.92 -9.00
N SER A 446 -10.64 -8.80 -7.68
CA SER A 446 -10.56 -9.94 -6.74
C SER A 446 -11.89 -10.66 -6.54
N MET A 447 -13.02 -10.02 -6.82
CA MET A 447 -14.38 -10.53 -6.63
C MET A 447 -15.18 -10.62 -7.95
N ALA A 448 -14.50 -10.47 -9.09
CA ALA A 448 -15.11 -10.48 -10.42
C ALA A 448 -14.88 -11.83 -11.11
N GLY A 449 -15.96 -12.51 -11.48
CA GLY A 449 -15.93 -13.80 -12.16
C GLY A 449 -16.39 -14.95 -11.25
N ALA A 450 -15.91 -16.16 -11.52
CA ALA A 450 -16.20 -17.32 -10.71
C ALA A 450 -15.16 -17.46 -9.58
N GLY A 451 -15.63 -17.30 -8.33
CA GLY A 451 -14.80 -17.41 -7.13
C GLY A 451 -13.95 -16.15 -6.84
N THR A 452 -13.34 -16.16 -5.66
CA THR A 452 -12.68 -14.99 -5.06
C THR A 452 -11.16 -15.16 -5.03
N LYS A 453 -10.41 -14.09 -5.34
CA LYS A 453 -8.95 -14.04 -5.15
C LYS A 453 -8.62 -13.63 -3.71
N ASP A 454 -8.98 -14.49 -2.75
CA ASP A 454 -8.97 -14.19 -1.32
C ASP A 454 -7.66 -13.61 -0.79
N ARG A 455 -6.50 -14.08 -1.26
CA ARG A 455 -5.18 -13.52 -0.87
C ARG A 455 -5.07 -12.02 -1.19
N THR A 456 -5.67 -11.56 -2.29
CA THR A 456 -5.73 -10.13 -2.64
C THR A 456 -6.80 -9.41 -1.83
N LEU A 457 -8.00 -10.00 -1.68
CA LEU A 457 -9.08 -9.41 -0.89
C LEU A 457 -8.65 -9.17 0.56
N ILE A 458 -8.10 -10.19 1.24
CA ILE A 458 -7.53 -10.07 2.59
C ILE A 458 -6.43 -9.01 2.64
N ARG A 459 -5.47 -9.04 1.70
CA ARG A 459 -4.33 -8.10 1.70
C ARG A 459 -4.79 -6.65 1.61
N VAL A 460 -5.67 -6.32 0.67
CA VAL A 460 -6.16 -4.95 0.50
C VAL A 460 -7.05 -4.55 1.69
N MET A 461 -7.97 -5.42 2.11
CA MET A 461 -8.88 -5.08 3.23
C MET A 461 -8.12 -4.85 4.54
N VAL A 462 -7.10 -5.65 4.86
CA VAL A 462 -6.28 -5.44 6.07
C VAL A 462 -5.35 -4.23 5.94
N THR A 463 -4.60 -4.10 4.83
CA THR A 463 -3.58 -3.04 4.72
C THR A 463 -4.15 -1.64 4.47
N ARG A 464 -5.41 -1.54 4.02
CA ARG A 464 -6.06 -0.24 3.75
C ARG A 464 -7.14 0.16 4.77
N SER A 465 -7.60 -0.76 5.63
CA SER A 465 -8.69 -0.50 6.61
C SER A 465 -8.44 0.69 7.52
N GLU A 466 -7.17 1.00 7.82
CA GLU A 466 -6.77 2.08 8.73
C GLU A 466 -6.09 3.26 8.01
N VAL A 467 -6.16 3.30 6.67
CA VAL A 467 -5.49 4.32 5.84
C VAL A 467 -6.50 5.13 5.03
N ASP A 468 -7.11 4.52 4.01
CA ASP A 468 -7.91 5.20 2.98
C ASP A 468 -9.16 4.39 2.55
N MET A 469 -9.58 3.41 3.34
CA MET A 469 -10.74 2.57 3.04
C MET A 469 -12.04 3.35 2.75
N LEU A 470 -12.23 4.53 3.35
CA LEU A 470 -13.37 5.40 3.03
C LEU A 470 -13.27 5.97 1.60
N ASP A 471 -12.09 6.39 1.16
CA ASP A 471 -11.89 6.87 -0.22
C ASP A 471 -11.92 5.71 -1.24
N ILE A 472 -11.48 4.51 -0.83
CA ILE A 472 -11.60 3.29 -1.66
C ILE A 472 -13.08 2.93 -1.88
N ARG A 473 -13.93 3.05 -0.86
CA ARG A 473 -15.40 2.82 -0.98
C ARG A 473 -16.05 3.82 -1.93
N GLU A 474 -15.77 5.11 -1.77
CA GLU A 474 -16.25 6.17 -2.67
C GLU A 474 -15.82 5.88 -4.12
N ALA A 475 -14.55 5.54 -4.34
CA ALA A 475 -14.02 5.19 -5.66
C ALA A 475 -14.67 3.93 -6.25
N TYR A 476 -14.88 2.89 -5.43
CA TYR A 476 -15.51 1.63 -5.85
C TYR A 476 -16.97 1.83 -6.26
N GLN A 477 -17.76 2.53 -5.44
CA GLN A 477 -19.17 2.82 -5.74
C GLN A 477 -19.31 3.66 -7.02
N LYS A 478 -18.46 4.68 -7.17
CA LYS A 478 -18.39 5.52 -8.38
C LYS A 478 -18.01 4.74 -9.64
N ALA A 479 -17.08 3.79 -9.55
CA ALA A 479 -16.58 3.04 -10.70
C ALA A 479 -17.50 1.87 -11.11
N TYR A 480 -18.19 1.23 -10.15
CA TYR A 480 -18.89 -0.04 -10.36
C TYR A 480 -20.40 -0.01 -10.07
N GLY A 481 -20.96 1.13 -9.64
CA GLY A 481 -22.40 1.30 -9.41
C GLY A 481 -22.97 0.45 -8.25
N LYS A 482 -22.12 -0.15 -7.43
CA LYS A 482 -22.44 -1.03 -6.31
C LYS A 482 -21.45 -0.75 -5.18
N SER A 483 -21.92 -0.67 -3.92
CA SER A 483 -21.02 -0.45 -2.79
C SER A 483 -20.06 -1.62 -2.56
N LEU A 484 -18.86 -1.34 -2.06
CA LEU A 484 -17.86 -2.36 -1.72
C LEU A 484 -18.41 -3.37 -0.70
N TYR A 485 -19.18 -2.88 0.27
CA TYR A 485 -19.90 -3.71 1.25
C TYR A 485 -20.77 -4.77 0.56
N THR A 486 -21.58 -4.38 -0.43
CA THR A 486 -22.48 -5.29 -1.14
C THR A 486 -21.73 -6.22 -2.10
N ALA A 487 -20.54 -5.83 -2.57
CA ALA A 487 -19.66 -6.71 -3.33
C ALA A 487 -19.13 -7.84 -2.42
N ILE A 488 -18.44 -7.49 -1.32
CA ILE A 488 -17.91 -8.44 -0.32
C ILE A 488 -19.03 -9.34 0.23
N SER A 489 -20.18 -8.76 0.56
CA SER A 489 -21.33 -9.49 1.13
C SER A 489 -21.93 -10.51 0.14
N GLY A 490 -21.79 -10.31 -1.17
CA GLY A 490 -22.25 -11.25 -2.19
C GLY A 490 -21.22 -12.31 -2.57
N ASP A 491 -19.93 -12.00 -2.46
CA ASP A 491 -18.83 -12.85 -2.92
C ASP A 491 -18.24 -13.75 -1.81
N THR A 492 -18.48 -13.41 -0.54
CA THR A 492 -17.93 -14.13 0.63
C THR A 492 -19.04 -14.64 1.56
N SER A 493 -18.69 -15.56 2.46
CA SER A 493 -19.64 -16.19 3.40
C SER A 493 -19.03 -16.41 4.80
N GLY A 494 -19.86 -16.85 5.76
CA GLY A 494 -19.44 -17.22 7.11
C GLY A 494 -18.77 -16.09 7.90
N ASP A 495 -17.89 -16.48 8.83
CA ASP A 495 -17.17 -15.58 9.73
C ASP A 495 -16.08 -14.76 9.02
N TYR A 496 -15.54 -15.31 7.93
CA TYR A 496 -14.70 -14.59 6.97
C TYR A 496 -15.40 -13.33 6.43
N LYS A 497 -16.64 -13.48 5.92
CA LYS A 497 -17.47 -12.34 5.51
C LYS A 497 -17.70 -11.35 6.65
N LYS A 498 -18.11 -11.83 7.83
CA LYS A 498 -18.40 -10.95 8.98
C LYS A 498 -17.20 -10.06 9.33
N LEU A 499 -15.98 -10.62 9.35
CA LEU A 499 -14.75 -9.89 9.66
C LEU A 499 -14.31 -8.96 8.51
N LEU A 500 -14.45 -9.37 7.24
CA LEU A 500 -14.20 -8.46 6.11
C LEU A 500 -15.15 -7.25 6.12
N LEU A 501 -16.40 -7.43 6.51
CA LEU A 501 -17.37 -6.34 6.60
C LEU A 501 -17.07 -5.38 7.77
N LYS A 502 -16.45 -5.85 8.88
CA LYS A 502 -15.89 -4.96 9.90
C LYS A 502 -14.76 -4.07 9.34
N LEU A 503 -13.87 -4.62 8.50
CA LEU A 503 -12.82 -3.87 7.82
C LEU A 503 -13.36 -2.90 6.75
N CYS A 504 -14.48 -3.24 6.10
CA CYS A 504 -15.17 -2.39 5.12
C CYS A 504 -15.96 -1.25 5.77
N GLY A 505 -16.57 -1.49 6.93
CA GLY A 505 -17.49 -0.54 7.58
C GLY A 505 -18.94 -0.76 7.17
N GLY A 506 -19.76 0.29 7.21
CA GLY A 506 -21.19 0.22 6.86
C GLY A 506 -21.46 0.06 5.35
N SER A 507 -22.72 -0.16 5.00
CA SER A 507 -23.15 0.05 3.60
C SER A 507 -23.15 1.54 3.28
N ASP A 508 -22.64 1.86 2.10
CA ASP A 508 -22.87 3.12 1.36
C ASP A 508 -24.05 2.96 0.39
#